data_AF-A0A6A6LQ43-F1
#
_entry.id   AF-A0A6A6LQ43-F1
#
_cell.length_a   1.000
_cell.length_b   1.000
_cell.length_c   1.000
_cell.angle_alpha   90.00
_cell.angle_beta   90.00
_cell.angle_gamma   90.00
#
_symmetry.space_group_name_H-M   'P 1'
#
loop_
_entity.id
_entity.type
_entity.pdbx_description
1 polymer ?
#
loop_
_entity_poly.entity_id
_entity_poly.type
_entity_poly.pdbx_seq_one_letter_code
_entity_poly.pdbx_strand_id
1 'polypeptide(L)'
;MYLNALCYAELASRFPAVVGGAYLYAYSAFNEITAFLVFGQLMLDYHIGAASIARSLASYVVTILELFPLFRDHIPSWIGHGGQEFFGGTLSINVLAPILLTLLTVILCWGVGESSTLNFFMTVTKIVIVIIVIFVGAFEVDVSNWSPFAPKGVKAILTGATVVFFAYVGFDAVANSAEEAKRPQRDLPLGIIGSLFICVVLYIGVCLVLTGMVPYNLLGEDAPLAEAFKSKGLKFISVLISVGAVAGLTTTLLVGLYVQSRLYLGLGRDGYCLLYLLKFTQRTILLFILKFGLVYTDPPGFSCPGVPIVPVVGIFFNIFLFAQLHHEAWVRFFVLSIVMAAICILWAI
;
A
#
# COMPACT_ATOMS: atom_id res chain seq x y z
N MET A 1 -2.71 1.23 -11.64
CA MET A 1 -1.66 0.53 -10.87
C MET A 1 -0.86 -0.49 -11.68
N TYR A 2 -1.49 -1.43 -12.38
CA TYR A 2 -0.76 -2.48 -13.12
C TYR A 2 0.28 -1.93 -14.11
N LEU A 3 -0.07 -0.87 -14.85
CA LEU A 3 0.87 -0.18 -15.75
C LEU A 3 2.09 0.40 -15.00
N ASN A 4 1.89 0.96 -13.80
CA ASN A 4 3.00 1.45 -12.97
C ASN A 4 3.88 0.28 -12.51
N ALA A 5 3.27 -0.85 -12.13
CA ALA A 5 3.99 -2.03 -11.69
C ALA A 5 4.86 -2.64 -12.80
N LEU A 6 4.43 -2.59 -14.06
CA LEU A 6 5.27 -2.97 -15.20
C LEU A 6 6.50 -2.06 -15.34
N CYS A 7 6.32 -0.74 -15.19
CA CYS A 7 7.43 0.22 -15.21
C CYS A 7 8.37 0.00 -14.00
N TYR A 8 7.80 -0.26 -12.82
CA TYR A 8 8.55 -0.52 -11.60
C TYR A 8 9.33 -1.84 -11.68
N ALA A 9 8.75 -2.87 -12.30
CA ALA A 9 9.40 -4.15 -12.55
C ALA A 9 10.59 -4.01 -13.50
N GLU A 10 10.48 -3.19 -14.56
CA GLU A 10 11.62 -2.88 -15.43
C GLU A 10 12.75 -2.21 -14.64
N LEU A 11 12.43 -1.20 -13.83
CA LEU A 11 13.40 -0.50 -12.98
C LEU A 11 14.05 -1.43 -11.95
N ALA A 12 13.26 -2.28 -11.29
CA ALA A 12 13.76 -3.26 -10.32
C ALA A 12 14.68 -4.30 -10.96
N SER A 13 14.42 -4.69 -12.21
CA SER A 13 15.30 -5.61 -12.93
C SER A 13 16.64 -4.97 -13.31
N ARG A 14 16.63 -3.68 -13.62
CA ARG A 14 17.79 -2.91 -14.10
C ARG A 14 18.67 -2.37 -12.99
N PHE A 15 18.07 -2.03 -11.86
CA PHE A 15 18.77 -1.55 -10.67
C PHE A 15 18.58 -2.51 -9.48
N PRO A 16 19.04 -3.77 -9.58
CA PRO A 16 18.78 -4.82 -8.60
C PRO A 16 19.67 -4.74 -7.35
N ALA A 17 20.74 -3.94 -7.38
CA ALA A 17 21.88 -4.08 -6.47
C ALA A 17 21.84 -3.17 -5.23
N VAL A 18 20.82 -2.31 -5.07
CA VAL A 18 20.82 -1.31 -4.00
C VAL A 18 19.40 -1.12 -3.43
N VAL A 19 19.27 -1.17 -2.11
CA VAL A 19 18.05 -0.85 -1.36
C VAL A 19 17.63 0.62 -1.56
N GLY A 20 16.34 0.87 -1.80
CA GLY A 20 15.81 2.23 -1.91
C GLY A 20 14.58 2.41 -2.81
N GLY A 21 14.19 1.40 -3.60
CA GLY A 21 12.97 1.44 -4.40
C GLY A 21 12.86 2.70 -5.28
N ALA A 22 11.71 3.39 -5.24
CA ALA A 22 11.46 4.59 -6.04
C ALA A 22 12.42 5.74 -5.77
N TYR A 23 12.92 5.89 -4.53
CA TYR A 23 13.90 6.92 -4.19
C TYR A 23 15.17 6.77 -5.05
N LEU A 24 15.71 5.56 -5.11
CA LEU A 24 16.91 5.26 -5.89
C LEU A 24 16.66 5.37 -7.40
N TYR A 25 15.47 4.97 -7.86
CA TYR A 25 15.11 5.10 -9.27
C TYR A 25 15.03 6.59 -9.68
N ALA A 26 14.46 7.44 -8.82
CA ALA A 26 14.41 8.88 -9.03
C ALA A 26 15.82 9.51 -9.00
N TYR A 27 16.68 9.08 -8.07
CA TYR A 27 18.08 9.51 -8.01
C TYR A 27 18.84 9.18 -9.29
N SER A 28 18.66 7.96 -9.81
CA SER A 28 19.37 7.48 -11.01
C SER A 28 18.87 8.13 -12.31
N ALA A 29 17.59 8.50 -12.37
CA ALA A 29 16.94 9.05 -13.56
C ALA A 29 17.00 10.58 -13.63
N PHE A 30 16.88 11.27 -12.49
CA PHE A 30 16.78 12.72 -12.42
C PHE A 30 17.98 13.33 -11.69
N ASN A 31 17.78 13.77 -10.45
CA ASN A 31 18.76 14.43 -9.62
C ASN A 31 18.46 14.17 -8.13
N GLU A 32 19.38 14.61 -7.28
CA GLU A 32 19.33 14.46 -5.83
C GLU A 32 18.10 15.12 -5.20
N ILE A 33 17.74 16.34 -5.62
CA ILE A 33 16.58 17.06 -5.08
C ILE A 33 15.28 16.28 -5.35
N THR A 34 15.12 15.77 -6.57
CA THR A 34 13.94 14.98 -6.95
C THR A 34 13.88 13.68 -6.17
N ALA A 35 15.04 13.02 -5.97
CA ALA A 35 15.13 11.84 -5.15
C ALA A 35 14.73 12.13 -3.70
N PHE A 36 15.25 13.19 -3.10
CA PHE A 36 14.94 13.58 -1.73
C PHE A 36 13.44 13.90 -1.54
N LEU A 37 12.81 14.57 -2.50
CA LEU A 37 11.37 14.82 -2.47
C LEU A 37 10.57 13.51 -2.55
N VAL A 38 10.96 12.58 -3.43
CA VAL A 38 10.35 11.25 -3.53
C VAL A 38 10.55 10.46 -2.24
N PHE A 39 11.73 10.50 -1.64
CA PHE A 39 12.00 9.89 -0.35
C PHE A 39 11.11 10.46 0.76
N GLY A 40 11.01 11.78 0.86
CA GLY A 40 10.15 12.44 1.85
C GLY A 40 8.69 12.05 1.73
N GLN A 41 8.19 11.98 0.49
CA GLN A 41 6.83 11.53 0.22
C GLN A 41 6.64 10.05 0.61
N LEU A 42 7.52 9.15 0.16
CA LEU A 42 7.45 7.73 0.50
C LEU A 42 7.52 7.50 2.01
N MET A 43 8.42 8.21 2.70
CA MET A 43 8.54 8.14 4.15
C MET A 43 7.20 8.46 4.81
N LEU A 44 6.55 9.56 4.42
CA LEU A 44 5.25 9.94 4.99
C LEU A 44 4.15 8.94 4.64
N ASP A 45 4.11 8.45 3.40
CA ASP A 45 3.14 7.46 2.95
C ASP A 45 3.22 6.17 3.78
N TYR A 46 4.43 5.70 4.08
CA TYR A 46 4.63 4.51 4.93
C TYR A 46 4.21 4.75 6.40
N HIS A 47 4.45 5.93 6.98
CA HIS A 47 3.99 6.22 8.34
C HIS A 47 2.47 6.35 8.44
N ILE A 48 1.86 7.10 7.52
CA ILE A 48 0.42 7.29 7.47
C ILE A 48 -0.26 5.93 7.20
N GLY A 49 0.31 5.13 6.29
CA GLY A 49 -0.12 3.77 6.02
C GLY A 49 -0.03 2.87 7.26
N ALA A 50 1.11 2.87 7.96
CA ALA A 50 1.29 2.08 9.17
C ALA A 50 0.29 2.47 10.28
N ALA A 51 0.06 3.77 10.50
CA ALA A 51 -0.92 4.25 11.46
C ALA A 51 -2.36 3.83 11.08
N SER A 52 -2.70 3.91 9.79
CA SER A 52 -4.02 3.51 9.28
C SER A 52 -4.25 2.00 9.45
N ILE A 53 -3.26 1.18 9.08
CA ILE A 53 -3.32 -0.28 9.23
C ILE A 53 -3.39 -0.67 10.71
N ALA A 54 -2.62 -0.02 11.58
CA ALA A 54 -2.67 -0.27 13.03
C ALA A 54 -4.05 0.04 13.62
N ARG A 55 -4.73 1.10 13.15
CA ARG A 55 -6.10 1.42 13.54
C ARG A 55 -7.09 0.34 13.07
N SER A 56 -7.00 -0.10 11.81
CA SER A 56 -7.83 -1.19 11.31
C SER A 56 -7.58 -2.50 12.08
N LEU A 57 -6.32 -2.81 12.38
CA LEU A 57 -5.95 -4.00 13.15
C LEU A 57 -6.56 -3.96 14.55
N ALA A 58 -6.49 -2.81 15.23
CA ALA A 58 -7.10 -2.61 16.55
C ALA A 58 -8.62 -2.85 16.53
N SER A 59 -9.33 -2.34 15.51
CA SER A 59 -10.77 -2.56 15.36
C SER A 59 -11.10 -4.06 15.19
N TYR A 60 -10.42 -4.75 14.27
CA TYR A 60 -10.64 -6.19 14.06
C TYR A 60 -10.28 -7.04 15.30
N VAL A 61 -9.23 -6.68 16.05
CA VAL A 61 -8.90 -7.35 17.32
C VAL A 61 -10.03 -7.20 18.31
N VAL A 62 -10.61 -6.00 18.45
CA VAL A 62 -11.75 -5.78 19.36
C VAL A 62 -12.99 -6.52 18.89
N THR A 63 -13.29 -6.57 17.59
CA THR A 63 -14.38 -7.39 17.06
C THR A 63 -14.22 -8.88 17.41
N ILE A 64 -12.98 -9.41 17.42
CA ILE A 64 -12.72 -10.78 17.86
C ILE A 64 -12.90 -10.92 19.38
N LEU A 65 -12.40 -9.97 20.17
CA LEU A 65 -12.56 -10.00 21.63
C LEU A 65 -14.04 -9.96 22.03
N GLU A 66 -14.86 -9.18 21.34
CA GLU A 66 -16.32 -9.10 21.54
C GLU A 66 -17.06 -10.41 21.24
N LEU A 67 -16.45 -11.37 20.52
CA LEU A 67 -17.00 -12.71 20.35
C LEU A 67 -16.98 -13.52 21.66
N PHE A 68 -16.05 -13.23 22.56
CA PHE A 68 -15.95 -13.91 23.84
C PHE A 68 -16.92 -13.27 24.85
N PRO A 69 -17.78 -14.07 25.51
CA PRO A 69 -18.79 -13.56 26.43
C PRO A 69 -18.20 -12.81 27.65
N LEU A 70 -16.92 -13.03 27.98
CA LEU A 70 -16.21 -12.33 29.05
C LEU A 70 -15.90 -10.86 28.71
N PHE A 71 -15.68 -10.56 27.43
CA PHE A 71 -15.25 -9.24 26.96
C PHE A 71 -16.38 -8.46 26.26
N ARG A 72 -17.50 -9.15 25.97
CA ARG A 72 -18.71 -8.56 25.40
C ARG A 72 -19.20 -7.41 26.28
N ASP A 73 -19.39 -6.24 25.68
CA ASP A 73 -19.87 -4.99 26.31
C ASP A 73 -18.95 -4.39 27.40
N HIS A 74 -17.80 -5.01 27.69
CA HIS A 74 -16.84 -4.53 28.69
C HIS A 74 -15.66 -3.77 28.08
N ILE A 75 -15.55 -3.71 26.74
CA ILE A 75 -14.47 -2.99 26.06
C ILE A 75 -14.91 -1.54 25.83
N PRO A 76 -14.26 -0.56 26.47
CA PRO A 76 -14.55 0.86 26.22
C PRO A 76 -14.29 1.26 24.76
N SER A 77 -15.11 2.18 24.25
CA SER A 77 -15.05 2.63 22.85
C SER A 77 -13.72 3.30 22.44
N TRP A 78 -12.94 3.79 23.41
CA TRP A 78 -11.60 4.37 23.21
C TRP A 78 -10.47 3.33 23.03
N ILE A 79 -10.74 2.04 23.29
CA ILE A 79 -9.77 0.96 23.09
C ILE A 79 -9.78 0.45 21.64
N GLY A 80 -10.94 0.16 21.07
CA GLY A 80 -11.04 -0.60 19.81
C GLY A 80 -11.52 0.18 18.60
N HIS A 81 -12.73 0.71 18.69
CA HIS A 81 -13.45 1.31 17.56
C HIS A 81 -13.13 2.80 17.36
N GLY A 82 -12.43 3.43 18.31
CA GLY A 82 -12.09 4.85 18.23
C GLY A 82 -13.31 5.76 18.40
N GLY A 83 -14.20 5.43 19.33
CA GLY A 83 -15.54 6.04 19.40
C GLY A 83 -15.70 7.26 20.32
N GLN A 84 -14.68 7.70 21.05
CA GLN A 84 -14.76 9.00 21.74
C GLN A 84 -14.13 10.09 20.88
N GLU A 85 -15.01 10.82 20.22
CA GLU A 85 -14.69 12.05 19.49
C GLU A 85 -14.48 13.19 20.50
N PHE A 86 -13.22 13.49 20.80
CA PHE A 86 -12.86 14.67 21.56
C PHE A 86 -12.82 15.89 20.61
N PHE A 87 -13.18 17.07 21.13
CA PHE A 87 -13.22 18.34 20.37
C PHE A 87 -14.22 18.35 19.18
N GLY A 88 -15.43 17.82 19.36
CA GLY A 88 -16.50 17.96 18.36
C GLY A 88 -16.27 17.19 17.06
N GLY A 89 -15.68 16.00 17.13
CA GLY A 89 -15.44 15.13 15.96
C GLY A 89 -14.01 15.12 15.43
N THR A 90 -13.12 16.01 15.91
CA THR A 90 -11.79 16.16 15.30
C THR A 90 -10.76 15.14 15.78
N LEU A 91 -10.92 14.58 16.99
CA LEU A 91 -9.93 13.68 17.59
C LEU A 91 -10.59 12.39 18.09
N SER A 92 -10.39 11.31 17.34
CA SER A 92 -10.78 9.95 17.73
C SER A 92 -9.55 9.20 18.25
N ILE A 93 -9.52 8.93 19.55
CA ILE A 93 -8.39 8.22 20.19
C ILE A 93 -8.64 6.72 20.15
N ASN A 94 -7.71 5.98 19.54
CA ASN A 94 -7.62 4.53 19.59
C ASN A 94 -6.33 4.15 20.32
N VAL A 95 -6.44 3.71 21.58
CA VAL A 95 -5.28 3.40 22.42
C VAL A 95 -4.62 2.07 22.02
N LEU A 96 -5.38 1.13 21.46
CA LEU A 96 -4.85 -0.19 21.08
C LEU A 96 -3.96 -0.10 19.84
N ALA A 97 -4.26 0.80 18.89
CA ALA A 97 -3.47 1.00 17.68
C ALA A 97 -1.97 1.32 17.95
N PRO A 98 -1.59 2.33 18.76
CA PRO A 98 -0.18 2.61 19.07
C PRO A 98 0.49 1.50 19.88
N ILE A 99 -0.26 0.77 20.73
CA ILE A 99 0.27 -0.38 21.47
C ILE A 99 0.63 -1.51 20.49
N LEU A 100 -0.27 -1.88 19.58
CA LEU A 100 -0.03 -2.91 18.57
C LEU A 100 1.09 -2.50 17.61
N LEU A 101 1.13 -1.24 17.20
CA LEU A 101 2.21 -0.69 16.37
C LEU A 101 3.58 -0.83 17.08
N THR A 102 3.66 -0.44 18.34
CA THR A 102 4.89 -0.53 19.14
C THR A 102 5.31 -1.98 19.33
N LEU A 103 4.35 -2.87 19.64
CA LEU A 103 4.59 -4.30 19.79
C LEU A 103 5.18 -4.91 18.50
N LEU A 104 4.58 -4.63 17.34
CA LEU A 104 5.07 -5.14 16.06
C LEU A 104 6.41 -4.53 15.66
N THR A 105 6.67 -3.29 16.06
CA THR A 105 7.99 -2.66 15.89
C THR A 105 9.05 -3.38 16.72
N VAL A 106 8.77 -3.70 17.98
CA VAL A 106 9.69 -4.49 18.83
C VAL A 106 9.93 -5.88 18.25
N ILE A 107 8.89 -6.54 17.75
CA ILE A 107 9.01 -7.85 17.09
C ILE A 107 9.93 -7.75 15.85
N LEU A 108 9.75 -6.72 15.03
CA LEU A 108 10.61 -6.50 13.86
C LEU A 108 12.08 -6.25 14.24
N CYS A 109 12.32 -5.50 15.32
CA CYS A 109 13.66 -5.24 15.85
C CYS A 109 14.36 -6.52 16.38
N TRP A 110 13.61 -7.53 16.83
CA TRP A 110 14.19 -8.77 17.34
C TRP A 110 14.72 -9.72 16.26
N GLY A 111 14.31 -9.59 15.00
CA GLY A 111 14.97 -10.31 13.91
C GLY A 111 14.10 -10.58 12.68
N VAL A 112 14.63 -10.20 11.51
CA VAL A 112 13.97 -10.33 10.20
C VAL A 112 14.08 -11.75 9.61
N GLY A 113 15.09 -12.53 10.02
CA GLY A 113 15.38 -13.86 9.44
C GLY A 113 14.24 -14.87 9.60
N GLU A 114 13.71 -15.02 10.82
CA GLU A 114 12.55 -15.88 11.08
C GLU A 114 11.23 -15.30 10.52
N SER A 115 11.18 -13.97 10.34
CA SER A 115 9.99 -13.26 9.85
C SER A 115 9.59 -13.67 8.43
N SER A 116 10.56 -14.04 7.56
CA SER A 116 10.26 -14.43 6.17
C SER A 116 9.37 -15.67 6.06
N THR A 117 9.60 -16.69 6.88
CA THR A 117 8.81 -17.94 6.92
C THR A 117 7.42 -17.69 7.50
N LEU A 118 7.34 -16.92 8.60
CA LEU A 118 6.06 -16.52 9.20
C LEU A 118 5.22 -15.71 8.20
N ASN A 119 5.85 -14.76 7.49
CA ASN A 119 5.21 -13.95 6.46
C ASN A 119 4.66 -14.83 5.31
N PHE A 120 5.38 -15.87 4.90
CA PHE A 120 4.90 -16.84 3.92
C PHE A 120 3.64 -17.56 4.42
N PHE A 121 3.67 -18.16 5.61
CA PHE A 121 2.51 -18.88 6.16
C PHE A 121 1.29 -17.97 6.36
N MET A 122 1.49 -16.75 6.89
CA MET A 122 0.41 -15.77 7.04
C MET A 122 -0.16 -15.33 5.69
N THR A 123 0.69 -15.13 4.68
CA THR A 123 0.27 -14.76 3.33
C THR A 123 -0.48 -15.88 2.61
N VAL A 124 -0.06 -17.13 2.76
CA VAL A 124 -0.82 -18.28 2.24
C VAL A 124 -2.18 -18.36 2.94
N THR A 125 -2.19 -18.24 4.27
CA THR A 125 -3.42 -18.31 5.07
C THR A 125 -4.43 -17.24 4.65
N LYS A 126 -4.02 -15.97 4.50
CA LYS A 126 -4.94 -14.90 4.09
C LYS A 126 -5.48 -15.13 2.67
N ILE A 127 -4.67 -15.63 1.73
CA ILE A 127 -5.14 -15.94 0.36
C ILE A 127 -6.17 -17.07 0.40
N VAL A 128 -5.92 -18.13 1.16
CA VAL A 128 -6.86 -19.25 1.32
C VAL A 128 -8.18 -18.76 1.92
N ILE A 129 -8.14 -17.93 2.96
CA ILE A 129 -9.34 -17.36 3.57
C ILE A 129 -10.12 -16.52 2.54
N VAL A 130 -9.46 -15.66 1.78
CA VAL A 130 -10.12 -14.84 0.75
C VAL A 130 -10.77 -15.72 -0.32
N ILE A 131 -10.11 -16.79 -0.77
CA ILE A 131 -10.69 -17.73 -1.74
C ILE A 131 -11.92 -18.42 -1.18
N ILE A 132 -11.88 -18.88 0.09
CA ILE A 132 -13.04 -19.47 0.76
C ILE A 132 -14.20 -18.47 0.81
N VAL A 133 -13.92 -17.21 1.17
CA VAL A 133 -14.92 -16.15 1.24
C VAL A 133 -15.55 -15.88 -0.12
N ILE A 134 -14.75 -15.79 -1.19
CA ILE A 134 -15.28 -15.62 -2.55
C ILE A 134 -16.15 -16.82 -2.94
N PHE A 135 -15.68 -18.04 -2.68
CA PHE A 135 -16.40 -19.26 -3.04
C PHE A 135 -17.74 -19.39 -2.29
N VAL A 136 -17.73 -19.24 -0.95
CA VAL A 136 -18.95 -19.36 -0.14
C VAL A 136 -19.90 -18.20 -0.44
N GLY A 137 -19.38 -16.98 -0.54
CA GLY A 137 -20.22 -15.82 -0.82
C GLY A 137 -20.85 -15.85 -2.20
N ALA A 138 -20.23 -16.49 -3.20
CA ALA A 138 -20.83 -16.67 -4.52
C ALA A 138 -22.18 -17.41 -4.50
N PHE A 139 -22.41 -18.29 -3.52
CA PHE A 139 -23.70 -18.98 -3.36
C PHE A 139 -24.79 -18.10 -2.73
N GLU A 140 -24.41 -17.01 -2.08
CA GLU A 140 -25.31 -16.08 -1.39
C GLU A 140 -25.58 -14.79 -2.20
N VAL A 141 -25.10 -14.74 -3.44
CA VAL A 141 -25.27 -13.60 -4.35
C VAL A 141 -26.70 -13.55 -4.86
N ASP A 142 -27.34 -12.40 -4.63
CA ASP A 142 -28.61 -12.05 -5.26
C ASP A 142 -28.35 -11.00 -6.35
N VAL A 143 -28.63 -11.37 -7.60
CA VAL A 143 -28.40 -10.53 -8.79
C VAL A 143 -29.21 -9.24 -8.75
N SER A 144 -30.32 -9.21 -8.01
CA SER A 144 -31.13 -7.99 -7.84
C SER A 144 -30.36 -6.86 -7.16
N ASN A 145 -29.38 -7.17 -6.32
CA ASN A 145 -28.56 -6.17 -5.63
C ASN A 145 -27.66 -5.35 -6.57
N TRP A 146 -27.39 -5.84 -7.80
CA TRP A 146 -26.65 -5.09 -8.81
C TRP A 146 -27.51 -4.13 -9.62
N SER A 147 -28.82 -4.06 -9.37
CA SER A 147 -29.72 -3.12 -10.02
C SER A 147 -30.19 -2.05 -9.01
N PRO A 148 -29.86 -0.77 -9.20
CA PRO A 148 -29.06 -0.18 -10.28
C PRO A 148 -27.54 -0.34 -10.08
N PHE A 149 -26.79 -0.62 -11.15
CA PHE A 149 -25.33 -0.85 -11.07
C PHE A 149 -24.55 0.43 -10.76
N ALA A 150 -24.99 1.56 -11.30
CA ALA A 150 -24.34 2.86 -11.14
C ALA A 150 -25.34 3.91 -10.60
N PRO A 151 -25.82 3.79 -9.35
CA PRO A 151 -26.85 4.67 -8.80
C PRO A 151 -26.42 6.14 -8.76
N LYS A 152 -25.12 6.39 -8.51
CA LYS A 152 -24.52 7.73 -8.45
C LYS A 152 -23.81 8.13 -9.75
N GLY A 153 -24.00 7.35 -10.82
CA GLY A 153 -23.40 7.57 -12.14
C GLY A 153 -21.88 7.33 -12.21
N VAL A 154 -21.32 7.56 -13.39
CA VAL A 154 -19.90 7.28 -13.70
C VAL A 154 -18.93 8.15 -12.88
N LYS A 155 -19.32 9.37 -12.53
CA LYS A 155 -18.48 10.27 -11.72
C LYS A 155 -18.17 9.66 -10.35
N ALA A 156 -19.15 9.02 -9.70
CA ALA A 156 -18.94 8.36 -8.42
C ALA A 156 -18.06 7.11 -8.54
N ILE A 157 -18.13 6.39 -9.66
CA ILE A 157 -17.22 5.27 -9.95
C ILE A 157 -15.78 5.77 -10.01
N LEU A 158 -15.53 6.90 -10.67
CA LEU A 158 -14.19 7.49 -10.77
C LEU A 158 -13.67 7.97 -9.41
N THR A 159 -14.50 8.63 -8.60
CA THR A 159 -14.12 9.03 -7.24
C THR A 159 -13.84 7.82 -6.36
N GLY A 160 -14.68 6.78 -6.45
CA GLY A 160 -14.47 5.52 -5.73
C GLY A 160 -13.17 4.81 -6.17
N ALA A 161 -12.84 4.86 -7.46
CA ALA A 161 -11.59 4.32 -8.00
C ALA A 161 -10.35 4.97 -7.34
N THR A 162 -10.39 6.27 -7.06
CA THR A 162 -9.33 6.98 -6.32
C THR A 162 -9.21 6.49 -4.87
N VAL A 163 -10.32 6.18 -4.20
CA VAL A 163 -10.31 5.67 -2.81
C VAL A 163 -9.74 4.24 -2.76
N VAL A 164 -10.23 3.35 -3.63
CA VAL A 164 -9.75 1.95 -3.67
C VAL A 164 -8.34 1.82 -4.24
N PHE A 165 -7.79 2.88 -4.86
CA PHE A 165 -6.38 2.92 -5.27
C PHE A 165 -5.45 2.61 -4.10
N PHE A 166 -5.79 3.05 -2.89
CA PHE A 166 -5.02 2.77 -1.68
C PHE A 166 -4.85 1.27 -1.42
N ALA A 167 -5.85 0.45 -1.73
CA ALA A 167 -5.81 -1.01 -1.50
C ALA A 167 -4.71 -1.72 -2.33
N TYR A 168 -4.26 -1.11 -3.42
CA TYR A 168 -3.24 -1.66 -4.30
C TYR A 168 -1.82 -1.16 -3.97
N VAL A 169 -1.66 -0.29 -2.97
CA VAL A 169 -0.35 0.16 -2.48
C VAL A 169 0.37 -1.01 -1.82
N GLY A 170 1.68 -1.15 -2.07
CA GLY A 170 2.51 -2.19 -1.46
C GLY A 170 3.24 -3.10 -2.45
N PHE A 171 2.96 -3.05 -3.75
CA PHE A 171 3.74 -3.82 -4.75
C PHE A 171 5.21 -3.38 -4.78
N ASP A 172 5.48 -2.13 -4.44
CA ASP A 172 6.81 -1.52 -4.32
C ASP A 172 7.59 -2.02 -3.09
N ALA A 173 6.91 -2.62 -2.11
CA ALA A 173 7.57 -3.29 -0.98
C ALA A 173 8.51 -4.40 -1.47
N VAL A 174 8.12 -5.12 -2.53
CA VAL A 174 8.94 -6.18 -3.13
C VAL A 174 10.27 -5.63 -3.64
N ALA A 175 10.27 -4.43 -4.24
CA ALA A 175 11.48 -3.79 -4.74
C ALA A 175 12.47 -3.41 -3.62
N ASN A 176 11.97 -3.16 -2.41
CA ASN A 176 12.81 -2.82 -1.25
C ASN A 176 13.48 -4.05 -0.62
N SER A 177 13.10 -5.28 -1.02
CA SER A 177 13.73 -6.54 -0.61
C SER A 177 14.79 -7.04 -1.60
N ALA A 178 15.30 -6.18 -2.49
CA ALA A 178 16.24 -6.56 -3.54
C ALA A 178 17.52 -7.24 -3.02
N GLU A 179 18.07 -6.78 -1.89
CA GLU A 179 19.28 -7.33 -1.26
C GLU A 179 19.10 -8.75 -0.70
N GLU A 180 17.86 -9.17 -0.45
CA GLU A 180 17.53 -10.49 0.09
C GLU A 180 17.13 -11.47 -1.03
N ALA A 181 16.94 -10.99 -2.26
CA ALA A 181 16.59 -11.83 -3.39
C ALA A 181 17.82 -12.55 -3.95
N LYS A 182 17.69 -13.85 -4.23
CA LYS A 182 18.78 -14.65 -4.83
C LYS A 182 19.07 -14.23 -6.28
N ARG A 183 18.02 -13.92 -7.06
CA ARG A 183 18.12 -13.47 -8.46
C ARG A 183 17.25 -12.23 -8.67
N PRO A 184 17.63 -11.07 -8.13
CA PRO A 184 16.79 -9.87 -8.11
C PRO A 184 16.30 -9.44 -9.50
N GLN A 185 17.13 -9.60 -10.54
CA GLN A 185 16.80 -9.22 -11.93
C GLN A 185 15.57 -9.94 -12.49
N ARG A 186 15.26 -11.14 -11.99
CA ARG A 186 14.14 -11.96 -12.45
C ARG A 186 13.06 -12.11 -11.38
N ASP A 187 13.47 -12.31 -10.14
CA ASP A 187 12.55 -12.63 -9.06
C ASP A 187 11.76 -11.37 -8.62
N LEU A 188 12.36 -10.16 -8.67
CA LEU A 188 11.63 -8.92 -8.34
C LEU A 188 10.54 -8.59 -9.38
N PRO A 189 10.80 -8.58 -10.70
CA PRO A 189 9.74 -8.36 -11.70
C PRO A 189 8.58 -9.36 -11.58
N LEU A 190 8.91 -10.64 -11.42
CA LEU A 190 7.90 -11.69 -11.26
C LEU A 190 7.08 -11.51 -9.98
N GLY A 191 7.74 -11.14 -8.88
CA GLY A 191 7.08 -10.84 -7.61
C GLY A 191 6.14 -9.64 -7.71
N ILE A 192 6.60 -8.52 -8.29
CA ILE A 192 5.80 -7.29 -8.45
C ILE A 192 4.57 -7.54 -9.32
N ILE A 193 4.77 -8.10 -10.53
CA ILE A 193 3.68 -8.28 -11.51
C ILE A 193 2.74 -9.39 -11.07
N GLY A 194 3.28 -10.51 -10.59
CA GLY A 194 2.51 -11.68 -10.18
C GLY A 194 1.64 -11.39 -8.97
N SER A 195 2.20 -10.76 -7.92
CA SER A 195 1.42 -10.40 -6.73
C SER A 195 0.28 -9.44 -7.07
N LEU A 196 0.56 -8.40 -7.85
CA LEU A 196 -0.47 -7.42 -8.21
C LEU A 196 -1.57 -8.03 -9.08
N PHE A 197 -1.23 -8.91 -10.04
CA PHE A 197 -2.22 -9.60 -10.85
C PHE A 197 -3.16 -10.47 -9.99
N ILE A 198 -2.59 -11.26 -9.07
CA ILE A 198 -3.38 -12.08 -8.13
C ILE A 198 -4.30 -11.19 -7.28
N CYS A 199 -3.78 -10.07 -6.74
CA CYS A 199 -4.58 -9.13 -5.96
C CYS A 199 -5.74 -8.54 -6.77
N VAL A 200 -5.52 -8.14 -8.03
CA VAL A 200 -6.59 -7.62 -8.90
C VAL A 200 -7.71 -8.65 -9.06
N VAL A 201 -7.38 -9.91 -9.34
CA VAL A 201 -8.37 -10.98 -9.51
C VAL A 201 -9.16 -11.21 -8.21
N LEU A 202 -8.47 -11.29 -7.07
CA LEU A 202 -9.12 -11.49 -5.77
C LEU A 202 -10.00 -10.29 -5.38
N TYR A 203 -9.55 -9.06 -5.62
CA TYR A 203 -10.31 -7.86 -5.29
C TYR A 203 -11.59 -7.75 -6.13
N ILE A 204 -11.52 -8.04 -7.44
CA ILE A 204 -12.71 -8.11 -8.29
C ILE A 204 -13.68 -9.17 -7.75
N GLY A 205 -13.18 -10.36 -7.40
CA GLY A 205 -14.00 -11.43 -6.82
C GLY A 205 -14.70 -11.02 -5.53
N VAL A 206 -13.97 -10.43 -4.59
CA VAL A 206 -14.55 -9.94 -3.32
C VAL A 206 -15.58 -8.83 -3.56
N CYS A 207 -15.30 -7.87 -4.45
CA CYS A 207 -16.25 -6.79 -4.77
C CYS A 207 -17.56 -7.31 -5.35
N LEU A 208 -17.49 -8.27 -6.30
CA LEU A 208 -18.68 -8.88 -6.90
C LEU A 208 -19.51 -9.63 -5.86
N VAL A 209 -18.85 -10.43 -5.01
CA VAL A 209 -19.53 -11.18 -3.94
C VAL A 209 -20.14 -10.25 -2.90
N LEU A 210 -19.39 -9.28 -2.40
CA LEU A 210 -19.85 -8.35 -1.37
C LEU A 210 -21.08 -7.56 -1.80
N THR A 211 -21.01 -6.95 -2.99
CA THR A 211 -22.13 -6.16 -3.55
C THR A 211 -23.29 -7.03 -4.02
N GLY A 212 -23.04 -8.29 -4.36
CA GLY A 212 -24.08 -9.26 -4.70
C GLY A 212 -24.80 -9.81 -3.48
N MET A 213 -24.15 -9.93 -2.32
CA MET A 213 -24.77 -10.45 -1.10
C MET A 213 -25.65 -9.41 -0.41
N VAL A 214 -25.17 -8.15 -0.33
CA VAL A 214 -25.83 -7.09 0.45
C VAL A 214 -25.93 -5.81 -0.40
N PRO A 215 -27.10 -5.15 -0.41
CA PRO A 215 -27.28 -3.83 -1.02
C PRO A 215 -26.23 -2.81 -0.58
N TYR A 216 -25.72 -2.00 -1.50
CA TYR A 216 -24.61 -1.06 -1.25
C TYR A 216 -24.90 -0.03 -0.15
N ASN A 217 -26.16 0.24 0.17
CA ASN A 217 -26.60 1.18 1.19
C ASN A 217 -26.54 0.61 2.62
N LEU A 218 -26.37 -0.70 2.77
CA LEU A 218 -26.31 -1.40 4.06
C LEU A 218 -24.90 -1.86 4.42
N LEU A 219 -23.90 -1.55 3.59
CA LEU A 219 -22.50 -1.82 3.88
C LEU A 219 -21.99 -0.83 4.94
N GLY A 220 -21.61 -1.35 6.11
CA GLY A 220 -21.01 -0.56 7.20
C GLY A 220 -19.55 -0.18 6.95
N GLU A 221 -19.00 0.70 7.80
CA GLU A 221 -17.66 1.27 7.61
C GLU A 221 -16.53 0.39 8.19
N ASP A 222 -16.71 -0.20 9.38
CA ASP A 222 -15.58 -0.78 10.12
C ASP A 222 -15.28 -2.26 9.83
N ALA A 223 -16.20 -3.01 9.19
CA ALA A 223 -15.97 -4.40 8.77
C ALA A 223 -17.02 -4.90 7.76
N PRO A 224 -17.19 -4.27 6.59
CA PRO A 224 -18.30 -4.53 5.67
C PRO A 224 -18.40 -6.00 5.24
N LEU A 225 -17.26 -6.66 5.02
CA LEU A 225 -17.22 -8.06 4.59
C LEU A 225 -17.67 -9.02 5.71
N ALA A 226 -17.18 -8.84 6.94
CA ALA A 226 -17.56 -9.71 8.05
C ALA A 226 -19.04 -9.54 8.42
N GLU A 227 -19.57 -8.32 8.37
CA GLU A 227 -20.97 -8.03 8.66
C GLU A 227 -21.90 -8.54 7.55
N ALA A 228 -21.49 -8.48 6.28
CA ALA A 228 -22.27 -9.03 5.18
C ALA A 228 -22.54 -10.54 5.36
N PHE A 229 -21.51 -11.34 5.70
CA PHE A 229 -21.70 -12.77 5.97
C PHE A 229 -22.52 -13.04 7.23
N LYS A 230 -22.34 -12.21 8.27
CA LYS A 230 -23.14 -12.30 9.50
C LYS A 230 -24.62 -12.01 9.25
N SER A 231 -24.94 -11.05 8.39
CA SER A 231 -26.33 -10.71 8.01
C SER A 231 -27.04 -11.85 7.26
N LYS A 232 -26.28 -12.70 6.55
CA LYS A 232 -26.77 -13.90 5.85
C LYS A 232 -26.80 -15.15 6.75
N GLY A 233 -26.52 -15.00 8.05
CA GLY A 233 -26.51 -16.12 9.01
C GLY A 233 -25.22 -16.96 9.00
N LEU A 234 -24.24 -16.64 8.16
CA LEU A 234 -22.95 -17.34 8.05
C LEU A 234 -21.94 -16.86 9.10
N LYS A 235 -22.28 -17.02 10.38
CA LYS A 235 -21.46 -16.56 11.52
C LYS A 235 -20.05 -17.14 11.51
N PHE A 236 -19.89 -18.41 11.12
CA PHE A 236 -18.57 -19.05 11.05
C PHE A 236 -17.64 -18.36 10.05
N ILE A 237 -18.16 -18.00 8.87
CA ILE A 237 -17.38 -17.30 7.84
C ILE A 237 -17.04 -15.88 8.29
N SER A 238 -17.96 -15.20 8.98
CA SER A 238 -17.69 -13.89 9.58
C SER A 238 -16.50 -13.93 10.56
N VAL A 239 -16.46 -14.93 11.46
CA VAL A 239 -15.33 -15.13 12.37
C VAL A 239 -14.04 -15.45 11.61
N LEU A 240 -14.11 -16.31 10.59
CA LEU A 240 -12.97 -16.64 9.74
C LEU A 240 -12.40 -15.40 9.03
N ILE A 241 -13.27 -14.52 8.53
CA ILE A 241 -12.89 -13.23 7.94
C ILE A 241 -12.18 -12.35 8.95
N SER A 242 -12.72 -12.19 10.16
CA SER A 242 -12.10 -11.35 11.20
C SER A 242 -10.71 -11.87 11.61
N VAL A 243 -10.57 -13.19 11.80
CA VAL A 243 -9.25 -13.81 12.09
C VAL A 243 -8.29 -13.61 10.93
N GLY A 244 -8.75 -13.82 9.69
CA GLY A 244 -7.96 -13.58 8.48
C GLY A 244 -7.54 -12.12 8.31
N ALA A 245 -8.41 -11.18 8.68
CA ALA A 245 -8.12 -9.75 8.67
C ALA A 245 -7.04 -9.38 9.70
N VAL A 246 -7.12 -9.89 10.93
CA VAL A 246 -6.07 -9.68 11.94
C VAL A 246 -4.73 -10.22 11.46
N ALA A 247 -4.69 -11.46 10.95
CA ALA A 247 -3.47 -12.04 10.40
C ALA A 247 -2.92 -11.21 9.23
N GLY A 248 -3.78 -10.85 8.27
CA GLY A 248 -3.43 -10.10 7.08
C GLY A 248 -2.92 -8.68 7.39
N LEU A 249 -3.62 -7.93 8.24
CA LEU A 249 -3.24 -6.59 8.66
C LEU A 249 -1.94 -6.59 9.47
N THR A 250 -1.75 -7.59 10.33
CA THR A 250 -0.48 -7.77 11.06
C THR A 250 0.68 -7.97 10.10
N THR A 251 0.51 -8.84 9.08
CA THR A 251 1.53 -9.05 8.05
C THR A 251 1.81 -7.79 7.25
N THR A 252 0.77 -7.07 6.80
CA THR A 252 0.93 -5.83 6.02
C THR A 252 1.65 -4.76 6.85
N LEU A 253 1.35 -4.66 8.15
CA LEU A 253 2.00 -3.71 9.05
C LEU A 253 3.49 -4.05 9.26
N LEU A 254 3.82 -5.34 9.47
CA LEU A 254 5.22 -5.78 9.55
C LEU A 254 6.00 -5.48 8.26
N VAL A 255 5.40 -5.73 7.09
CA VAL A 255 6.02 -5.41 5.80
C VAL A 255 6.20 -3.89 5.63
N GLY A 256 5.21 -3.08 6.02
CA GLY A 256 5.31 -1.62 5.98
C GLY A 256 6.46 -1.08 6.85
N LEU A 257 6.56 -1.55 8.09
CA LEU A 257 7.65 -1.19 9.01
C LEU A 257 9.02 -1.66 8.48
N TYR A 258 9.07 -2.85 7.89
CA TYR A 258 10.27 -3.38 7.24
C TYR A 258 10.72 -2.47 6.08
N VAL A 259 9.82 -2.11 5.16
CA VAL A 259 10.18 -1.25 4.03
C VAL A 259 10.63 0.12 4.52
N GLN A 260 9.98 0.67 5.54
CA GLN A 260 10.35 1.95 6.13
C GLN A 260 11.80 1.91 6.66
N SER A 261 12.20 0.84 7.37
CA SER A 261 13.58 0.67 7.82
C SER A 261 14.59 0.60 6.67
N ARG A 262 14.19 -0.02 5.54
CA ARG A 262 15.02 -0.13 4.33
C ARG A 262 15.15 1.21 3.60
N LEU A 263 14.08 2.02 3.55
CA LEU A 263 14.15 3.38 3.01
C LEU A 263 15.15 4.23 3.79
N TYR A 264 15.13 4.17 5.14
CA TYR A 264 16.13 4.87 5.96
C TYR A 264 17.55 4.35 5.78
N LEU A 265 17.72 3.03 5.60
CA LEU A 265 19.02 2.45 5.30
C LEU A 265 19.57 2.94 3.95
N GLY A 266 18.71 3.04 2.93
CA GLY A 266 19.08 3.63 1.64
C GLY A 266 19.57 5.06 1.79
N LEU A 267 18.80 5.90 2.51
CA LEU A 267 19.19 7.28 2.81
C LEU A 267 20.53 7.35 3.59
N GLY A 268 20.70 6.50 4.60
CA GLY A 268 21.90 6.50 5.44
C GLY A 268 23.17 6.03 4.71
N ARG A 269 23.04 5.10 3.75
CA ARG A 269 24.16 4.60 2.93
C ARG A 269 24.60 5.57 1.86
N ASP A 270 23.65 6.29 1.26
CA ASP A 270 23.95 7.34 0.29
C ASP A 270 24.65 8.54 0.96
N GLY A 271 24.66 8.59 2.30
CA GLY A 271 25.44 9.53 3.08
C GLY A 271 25.12 10.95 2.65
N TYR A 272 23.93 11.45 3.03
CA TYR A 272 23.62 12.87 2.91
C TYR A 272 24.55 13.67 3.84
N CYS A 273 25.76 13.88 3.33
CA CYS A 273 26.79 14.80 3.76
C CYS A 273 27.48 15.31 2.47
N LEU A 274 26.94 16.42 1.96
CA LEU A 274 27.66 17.59 1.43
C LEU A 274 28.39 17.58 0.07
N LEU A 275 28.68 16.49 -0.65
CA LEU A 275 29.78 16.57 -1.66
C LEU A 275 29.51 16.46 -3.18
N TYR A 276 28.33 16.86 -3.71
CA TYR A 276 28.15 16.95 -5.18
C TYR A 276 27.45 18.19 -5.76
N LEU A 277 27.10 19.19 -4.94
CA LEU A 277 26.48 20.44 -5.40
C LEU A 277 27.39 21.33 -6.29
N LEU A 278 28.69 21.01 -6.41
CA LEU A 278 29.65 21.75 -7.25
C LEU A 278 29.89 21.19 -8.66
N LYS A 279 29.23 20.08 -9.07
CA LYS A 279 29.29 19.59 -10.46
C LYS A 279 27.95 19.75 -11.17
N PHE A 280 27.41 20.97 -11.16
CA PHE A 280 26.23 21.31 -11.95
C PHE A 280 26.60 22.35 -13.01
N THR A 281 26.93 21.90 -14.23
CA THR A 281 26.66 22.63 -15.50
C THR A 281 26.79 21.64 -16.68
N GLN A 282 25.79 21.65 -17.58
CA GLN A 282 25.81 21.14 -18.97
C GLN A 282 25.79 19.64 -19.32
N ARG A 283 25.39 18.70 -18.43
CA ARG A 283 25.23 17.27 -18.82
C ARG A 283 23.80 16.72 -18.82
N THR A 284 22.83 17.39 -18.21
CA THR A 284 21.55 16.77 -17.83
C THR A 284 20.48 16.72 -18.93
N ILE A 285 20.56 17.56 -19.97
CA ILE A 285 19.58 17.53 -21.07
C ILE A 285 19.99 16.53 -22.18
N LEU A 286 21.29 16.43 -22.47
CA LEU A 286 21.80 15.50 -23.49
C LEU A 286 21.84 14.04 -22.99
N LEU A 287 22.09 13.83 -21.69
CA LEU A 287 21.98 12.50 -21.06
C LEU A 287 20.53 12.01 -20.98
N PHE A 288 19.52 12.90 -20.98
CA PHE A 288 18.12 12.49 -20.90
C PHE A 288 17.65 11.81 -22.20
N ILE A 289 18.08 12.32 -23.35
CA ILE A 289 17.78 11.75 -24.68
C ILE A 289 18.69 10.54 -24.98
N LEU A 290 19.97 10.59 -24.61
CA LEU A 290 20.92 9.48 -24.81
C LEU A 290 20.69 8.30 -23.86
N LYS A 291 20.29 8.51 -22.59
CA LYS A 291 19.95 7.39 -21.68
C LYS A 291 18.66 6.70 -22.10
N PHE A 292 17.62 7.41 -22.54
CA PHE A 292 16.41 6.74 -23.02
C PHE A 292 16.64 5.97 -24.35
N GLY A 293 17.53 6.46 -25.23
CA GLY A 293 17.87 5.79 -26.49
C GLY A 293 18.87 4.62 -26.38
N LEU A 294 19.85 4.68 -25.47
CA LEU A 294 20.91 3.66 -25.32
C LEU A 294 20.64 2.61 -24.22
N VAL A 295 19.68 2.84 -23.31
CA VAL A 295 19.28 1.83 -22.31
C VAL A 295 18.44 0.70 -22.94
N TYR A 296 17.97 0.89 -24.18
CA TYR A 296 17.16 -0.08 -24.93
C TYR A 296 17.95 -1.10 -25.74
N THR A 297 19.28 -0.96 -25.86
CA THR A 297 20.03 -1.77 -26.82
C THR A 297 20.33 -3.20 -26.38
N ASP A 298 20.25 -3.55 -25.08
CA ASP A 298 20.20 -4.93 -24.57
C ASP A 298 19.93 -4.96 -23.04
N PRO A 299 18.68 -5.03 -22.58
CA PRO A 299 18.40 -5.02 -21.15
C PRO A 299 18.55 -6.43 -20.54
N PRO A 300 19.48 -6.67 -19.59
CA PRO A 300 19.43 -7.88 -18.79
C PRO A 300 18.19 -7.83 -17.88
N GLY A 301 17.23 -8.73 -18.09
CA GLY A 301 16.05 -8.87 -17.22
C GLY A 301 14.71 -8.56 -17.91
N PHE A 302 13.79 -7.93 -17.18
CA PHE A 302 12.43 -7.64 -17.64
C PHE A 302 12.36 -6.25 -18.29
N SER A 303 11.66 -6.15 -19.42
CA SER A 303 11.37 -4.87 -20.09
C SER A 303 9.88 -4.61 -20.12
N CYS A 304 9.45 -3.38 -19.83
CA CYS A 304 8.03 -3.02 -19.87
C CYS A 304 7.51 -3.15 -21.31
N PRO A 305 6.41 -3.88 -21.53
CA PRO A 305 5.84 -4.01 -22.87
C PRO A 305 5.29 -2.67 -23.36
N GLY A 306 5.43 -2.39 -24.65
CA GLY A 306 4.77 -1.24 -25.28
C GLY A 306 5.32 0.12 -24.85
N VAL A 307 6.60 0.22 -24.50
CA VAL A 307 7.28 1.51 -24.29
C VAL A 307 7.39 2.24 -25.65
N PRO A 308 7.08 3.56 -25.73
CA PRO A 308 6.81 4.49 -24.63
C PRO A 308 5.34 4.64 -24.21
N ILE A 309 4.41 3.92 -24.84
CA ILE A 309 2.96 4.09 -24.63
C ILE A 309 2.55 3.72 -23.20
N VAL A 310 3.01 2.58 -22.69
CA VAL A 310 2.60 2.11 -21.35
C VAL A 310 2.99 3.09 -20.22
N PRO A 311 4.24 3.59 -20.14
CA PRO A 311 4.59 4.62 -19.17
C PRO A 311 3.77 5.90 -19.29
N VAL A 312 3.51 6.38 -20.52
CA VAL A 312 2.74 7.61 -20.77
C VAL A 312 1.29 7.46 -20.29
N VAL A 313 0.66 6.34 -20.62
CA VAL A 313 -0.71 6.03 -20.16
C VAL A 313 -0.75 5.89 -18.64
N GLY A 314 0.26 5.27 -18.04
CA GLY A 314 0.42 5.19 -16.60
C GLY A 314 0.45 6.58 -15.94
N ILE A 315 1.33 7.46 -16.42
CA ILE A 315 1.44 8.85 -15.92
C ILE A 315 0.09 9.57 -16.03
N PHE A 316 -0.57 9.49 -17.18
CA PHE A 316 -1.88 10.11 -17.40
C PHE A 316 -2.91 9.66 -16.35
N PHE A 317 -3.06 8.35 -16.12
CA PHE A 317 -4.02 7.85 -15.14
C PHE A 317 -3.67 8.24 -13.70
N ASN A 318 -2.40 8.27 -13.32
CA ASN A 318 -2.02 8.72 -11.97
C ASN A 318 -2.34 10.21 -11.76
N ILE A 319 -1.99 11.07 -12.73
CA ILE A 319 -2.31 12.51 -12.67
C ILE A 319 -3.83 12.70 -12.64
N PHE A 320 -4.57 11.96 -13.47
CA PHE A 320 -6.02 12.02 -13.50
C PHE A 320 -6.65 11.63 -12.15
N LEU A 321 -6.24 10.52 -11.55
CA LEU A 321 -6.76 10.08 -10.24
C LEU A 321 -6.36 11.05 -9.12
N PHE A 322 -5.13 11.57 -9.17
CA PHE A 322 -4.64 12.57 -8.23
C PHE A 322 -5.45 13.87 -8.30
N ALA A 323 -5.85 14.29 -9.51
CA ALA A 323 -6.72 15.44 -9.72
C ALA A 323 -8.15 15.27 -9.16
N GLN A 324 -8.60 14.03 -8.91
CA GLN A 324 -9.91 13.77 -8.30
C GLN A 324 -9.89 13.86 -6.76
N LEU A 325 -8.72 14.04 -6.13
CA LEU A 325 -8.63 14.18 -4.68
C LEU A 325 -9.21 15.51 -4.19
N HIS A 326 -9.68 15.50 -2.94
CA HIS A 326 -10.17 16.71 -2.28
C HIS A 326 -9.09 17.79 -2.16
N HIS A 327 -9.52 19.06 -2.15
CA HIS A 327 -8.62 20.22 -2.03
C HIS A 327 -7.69 20.13 -0.81
N GLU A 328 -8.16 19.58 0.31
CA GLU A 328 -7.31 19.37 1.49
C GLU A 328 -6.11 18.48 1.23
N ALA A 329 -6.26 17.44 0.41
CA ALA A 329 -5.16 16.54 0.06
C ALA A 329 -4.08 17.29 -0.75
N TRP A 330 -4.50 18.17 -1.66
CA TRP A 330 -3.60 19.04 -2.41
C TRP A 330 -2.84 20.01 -1.51
N VAL A 331 -3.52 20.65 -0.56
CA VAL A 331 -2.88 21.54 0.42
C VAL A 331 -1.83 20.77 1.22
N ARG A 332 -2.18 19.61 1.77
CA ARG A 332 -1.24 18.76 2.52
C ARG A 332 -0.05 18.37 1.65
N PHE A 333 -0.27 17.92 0.41
CA PHE A 333 0.79 17.55 -0.52
C PHE A 333 1.76 18.70 -0.82
N PHE A 334 1.25 19.90 -1.15
CA PHE A 334 2.10 21.04 -1.44
C PHE A 334 2.87 21.54 -0.22
N VAL A 335 2.20 21.64 0.93
CA VAL A 335 2.85 22.06 2.19
C VAL A 335 3.98 21.09 2.54
N LEU A 336 3.73 19.77 2.47
CA LEU A 336 4.73 18.75 2.75
C LEU A 336 5.88 18.81 1.74
N SER A 337 5.59 18.98 0.45
CA SER A 337 6.63 19.12 -0.58
C SER A 337 7.52 20.34 -0.35
N ILE A 338 6.94 21.47 0.06
CA ILE A 338 7.68 22.69 0.40
C ILE A 338 8.54 22.48 1.64
N VAL A 339 7.99 21.84 2.68
CA VAL A 339 8.74 21.51 3.90
C VAL A 339 9.92 20.58 3.59
N MET A 340 9.70 19.54 2.79
CA MET A 340 10.78 18.63 2.37
C MET A 340 11.83 19.35 1.52
N ALA A 341 11.42 20.22 0.59
CA ALA A 341 12.36 21.03 -0.18
C ALA A 341 13.19 21.96 0.72
N ALA A 342 12.55 22.60 1.72
CA ALA A 342 13.23 23.46 2.68
C ALA A 342 14.23 22.67 3.54
N ILE A 343 13.86 21.48 4.02
CA ILE A 343 14.78 20.59 4.74
C ILE A 343 15.96 20.20 3.86
N CYS A 344 15.72 19.86 2.60
CA CYS A 344 16.77 19.53 1.62
C CYS A 344 17.76 20.68 1.45
N ILE A 345 17.26 21.92 1.30
CA ILE A 345 18.08 23.11 1.13
C ILE A 345 18.84 23.44 2.42
N LEU A 346 18.20 23.35 3.58
CA LEU A 346 18.83 23.61 4.88
C LEU A 346 19.94 22.59 5.21
N TRP A 347 19.76 21.34 4.80
CA TRP A 347 20.81 20.30 4.91
C TRP A 347 21.92 20.45 3.86
N ALA A 348 21.66 21.20 2.78
CA ALA A 348 22.63 21.46 1.72
C ALA A 348 23.53 22.68 1.99
N ILE A 349 23.22 23.50 3.00
CA ILE A 349 23.99 24.68 3.45
C ILE A 349 24.93 24.29 4.58
#